data_AF-A0A502FS04-F1
#
_entry.id   AF-A0A502FS04-F1
#
_cell.length_a   1.000
_cell.length_b   1.000
_cell.length_c   1.000
_cell.angle_alpha   90.00
_cell.angle_beta   90.00
_cell.angle_gamma   90.00
#
_symmetry.space_group_name_H-M   'P 1'
#
loop_
_entity.id
_entity.type
_entity.pdbx_description
1 polymer ?
#
loop_
_entity_poly.entity_id
_entity_poly.type
_entity_poly.pdbx_seq_one_letter_code
_entity_poly.pdbx_strand_id
1 'polypeptide(L)' 'MTGEEFKTVRTNAGLSLRELGELLRVSDLRSLQRWEDGTKEVSGPVSVLMKLLRDGVWPVA' A
#
# COMPACT_ATOMS: atom_id res chain seq x y z
N MET A 1 6.79 -7.51 -2.20
CA MET A 1 5.52 -8.19 -1.84
C MET A 1 4.69 -8.32 -3.10
N THR A 2 3.77 -9.28 -3.18
CA THR A 2 2.89 -9.40 -4.35
C THR A 2 1.81 -8.31 -4.35
N GLY A 3 1.17 -8.09 -5.50
CA GLY A 3 0.04 -7.15 -5.59
C GLY A 3 -1.17 -7.58 -4.78
N GLU A 4 -1.43 -8.89 -4.73
CA GLU A 4 -2.49 -9.46 -3.90
C GLU A 4 -2.23 -9.25 -2.40
N GLU A 5 -0.99 -9.45 -1.93
CA GLU A 5 -0.60 -9.14 -0.55
C GLU A 5 -0.79 -7.64 -0.26
N PHE A 6 -0.40 -6.77 -1.19
CA PHE A 6 -0.52 -5.32 -1.05
C PHE A 6 -1.98 -4.91 -0.88
N LYS A 7 -2.86 -5.41 -1.76
CA LYS A 7 -4.30 -5.17 -1.72
C LYS A 7 -4.92 -5.66 -0.41
N THR A 8 -4.55 -6.87 0.01
CA THR A 8 -5.05 -7.49 1.24
C THR A 8 -4.71 -6.65 2.47
N VAL A 9 -3.46 -6.17 2.58
CA VAL A 9 -3.04 -5.29 3.68
C VAL A 9 -3.88 -4.00 3.70
N ARG A 10 -4.08 -3.37 2.54
CA ARG A 10 -4.90 -2.14 2.45
C ARG A 10 -6.33 -2.39 2.92
N THR A 11 -6.98 -3.44 2.40
CA THR A 11 -8.38 -3.72 2.73
C THR A 11 -8.55 -4.11 4.20
N ASN A 12 -7.61 -4.86 4.77
CA ASN A 12 -7.64 -5.22 6.19
C ASN A 12 -7.41 -4.01 7.11
N ALA A 13 -6.64 -3.03 6.65
CA ALA A 13 -6.47 -1.75 7.34
C ALA A 13 -7.69 -0.82 7.17
N GLY A 14 -8.72 -1.22 6.42
CA GLY A 14 -9.92 -0.41 6.19
C GLY A 14 -9.70 0.80 5.26
N LEU A 15 -8.60 0.85 4.52
CA LEU A 15 -8.22 1.99 3.71
C LEU A 15 -8.78 1.89 2.28
N SER A 16 -9.32 2.98 1.76
CA SER A 16 -9.49 3.19 0.33
C SER A 16 -8.13 3.38 -0.37
N LEU A 17 -8.12 3.27 -1.71
CA LEU A 17 -6.92 3.60 -2.48
C LEU A 17 -6.46 5.05 -2.27
N ARG A 18 -7.41 5.99 -2.05
CA ARG A 18 -7.10 7.40 -1.80
C ARG A 18 -6.40 7.58 -0.45
N GLU A 19 -6.98 7.02 0.61
CA GLU A 19 -6.40 7.13 1.96
C GLU A 19 -5.04 6.43 2.04
N LEU A 20 -4.86 5.30 1.34
CA LEU A 20 -3.54 4.68 1.22
C LEU A 20 -2.54 5.58 0.48
N GLY A 21 -2.98 6.25 -0.60
CA GLY A 21 -2.15 7.21 -1.33
C GLY A 21 -1.71 8.38 -0.46
N GLU A 22 -2.61 8.90 0.38
CA GLU A 22 -2.29 9.94 1.36
C GLU A 22 -1.28 9.45 2.40
N LEU A 23 -1.51 8.26 2.98
CA LEU A 23 -0.60 7.65 3.96
C LEU A 23 0.81 7.42 3.40
N LEU A 24 0.90 6.90 2.17
CA LEU A 24 2.18 6.60 1.51
C LEU A 24 2.81 7.81 0.81
N ARG A 25 2.14 8.98 0.82
CA ARG A 25 2.51 10.17 0.05
C ARG A 25 2.68 9.90 -1.44
N VAL A 26 1.78 9.09 -2.00
CA VAL A 26 1.69 8.74 -3.43
C VAL A 26 0.43 9.36 -4.02
N SER A 27 0.60 10.42 -4.80
CA SER A 27 -0.51 11.15 -5.43
C SER A 27 -1.10 10.45 -6.65
N ASP A 28 -0.31 9.62 -7.35
CA ASP A 28 -0.77 8.86 -8.51
C ASP A 28 -1.49 7.57 -8.09
N LEU A 29 -2.83 7.62 -8.03
CA LEU A 29 -3.65 6.45 -7.72
C LEU A 29 -3.46 5.30 -8.71
N ARG A 30 -3.05 5.59 -9.95
CA ARG A 30 -2.78 4.56 -10.95
C ARG A 30 -1.49 3.79 -10.64
N SER A 31 -0.56 4.38 -9.90
CA SER A 31 0.60 3.65 -9.38
C SER A 31 0.20 2.64 -8.32
N LEU A 32 -0.73 3.00 -7.42
CA LEU A 32 -1.28 2.06 -6.42
C LEU A 32 -2.06 0.92 -7.07
N GLN A 33 -2.88 1.21 -8.09
CA GLN A 33 -3.59 0.17 -8.84
C GLN A 33 -2.64 -0.82 -9.52
N ARG A 34 -1.58 -0.32 -10.16
CA ARG A 34 -0.55 -1.15 -10.79
C ARG A 34 0.22 -2.01 -9.81
N TRP A 35 0.34 -1.56 -8.56
CA TRP A 35 0.88 -2.38 -7.49
C TRP A 35 -0.10 -3.49 -7.10
N GLU A 36 -1.38 -3.18 -6.91
CA GLU A 36 -2.41 -4.18 -6.55
C GLU A 36 -2.63 -5.25 -7.61
N ASP A 37 -2.61 -4.89 -8.89
CA ASP A 37 -2.80 -5.83 -10.00
C ASP A 37 -1.51 -6.57 -10.41
N GLY A 38 -0.36 -6.19 -9.82
CA GLY A 38 0.94 -6.81 -10.08
C GLY A 38 1.59 -6.42 -11.41
N THR A 39 1.01 -5.49 -12.18
CA THR A 39 1.60 -4.98 -13.43
C THR A 39 2.83 -4.10 -13.18
N LYS A 40 3.01 -3.62 -11.94
CA LYS A 40 4.22 -2.94 -11.49
C LYS A 40 4.68 -3.50 -10.15
N GLU A 41 5.98 -3.70 -10.02
CA GLU A 41 6.58 -4.10 -8.76
C GLU A 41 6.41 -3.00 -7.69
N VAL A 42 6.06 -3.43 -6.48
CA VAL A 42 5.98 -2.56 -5.29
C VAL A 42 7.41 -2.17 -4.89
N SER A 43 7.68 -0.88 -4.73
CA SER A 43 9.02 -0.43 -4.33
C SER A 43 9.40 -0.99 -2.95
N GLY A 44 10.71 -1.16 -2.71
CA GLY A 44 11.24 -1.66 -1.44
C GLY A 44 10.74 -0.86 -0.22
N PRO A 45 10.88 0.48 -0.19
CA PRO A 45 10.39 1.29 0.93
C PRO A 45 8.90 1.15 1.18
N VAL A 46 8.09 1.12 0.12
CA VAL A 46 6.63 0.93 0.24
C VAL A 46 6.32 -0.46 0.78
N SER A 47 7.03 -1.49 0.33
CA SER A 47 6.87 -2.85 0.85
C SER A 47 7.17 -2.95 2.35
N VAL A 48 8.10 -2.14 2.88
CA VAL A 48 8.37 -2.06 4.33
C VAL A 48 7.21 -1.38 5.06
N LEU A 49 6.72 -0.24 4.55
CA LEU A 49 5.57 0.45 5.16
C LEU A 49 4.32 -0.43 5.20
N MET A 50 4.07 -1.20 4.14
CA MET A 50 2.95 -2.14 4.09
C MET A 50 3.12 -3.31 5.06
N LYS A 51 4.36 -3.74 5.36
CA LYS A 51 4.60 -4.72 6.43
C LYS A 51 4.27 -4.13 7.80
N LEU A 52 4.69 -2.90 8.08
CA LEU A 52 4.34 -2.21 9.32
C LEU A 52 2.81 -2.08 9.49
N LEU A 53 2.12 -1.67 8.43
CA LEU A 53 0.66 -1.55 8.45
C LEU A 53 -0.03 -2.89 8.71
N ARG A 54 0.46 -3.98 8.10
CA ARG A 54 -0.02 -5.35 8.37
C ARG A 54 0.16 -5.75 9.84
N ASP A 55 1.25 -5.33 10.46
CA ASP A 55 1.59 -5.66 11.85
C ASP A 55 0.88 -4.73 12.86
N GLY A 56 -0.02 -3.86 12.39
CA GLY A 56 -0.74 -2.90 13.25
C GLY A 56 0.13 -1.73 13.70
N VAL A 57 1.20 -1.42 12.96
CA VAL A 57 2.03 -0.24 13.19
C VAL A 57 1.66 0.81 12.14
N TRP A 58 0.99 1.87 12.59
CA TRP A 58 0.62 2.98 11.73
C TRP A 58 1.80 3.95 11.58
N PRO A 59 2.18 4.30 10.33
CA PRO A 59 3.09 5.41 10.09
C PRO A 59 2.40 6.70 10.56
N VAL A 60 2.79 7.19 11.75
CA VAL A 60 2.36 8.50 12.23
C VAL A 60 3.22 9.58 11.55
N ALA A 61 2.56 10.62 11.06
CA ALA A 61 3.17 11.81 10.49
C ALA A 61 3.73 12.73 11.58
#